data_AF-A0A7X9H872-F1
#
_entry.id   AF-A0A7X9H872-F1
#
_cell.length_a   1.000
_cell.length_b   1.000
_cell.length_c   1.000
_cell.angle_alpha   90.00
_cell.angle_beta   90.00
_cell.angle_gamma   90.00
#
_symmetry.space_group_name_H-M   'P 1'
#
loop_
_entity.id
_entity.type
_entity.pdbx_description
1 polymer ?
#
loop_
_entity_poly.entity_id
_entity_poly.type
_entity_poly.pdbx_seq_one_letter_code
_entity_poly.pdbx_strand_id
1 'polypeptide(L)'
;MAREMKTMDGNAAASHIAYAFTDIAAIYPITPSSDMAENVDEWSANGLKNIFGQTVRVAELQSEAGAAGAVHGSLAAGALTTTFTASQGLLLMIPNMYKIAGELLPGVFHVTARAVAGHALSIFGDHSDVMAARQTGCAMLASGGVQEVMDLAGVAHLAAIKGRVPFIHFFDGFRTSHEMQKIEVIQFDELAKLVDWDSIKAFRDRALNPEHPVLRGTAQNPDIFFQAKEAANNYYAAIPDIVADYMKEISKITGRDYKPFNYYGAEDAENIIVAMGSVTETIEETIDYLLAKGEKVGLIKVHLYRPFSEKYFFDVLPKTVKKITVLDRTKEPGALGEPLYQDIRTMFFNKENAPVVVGGRYGLGSKDTVPAQILAVFDNLKSDKPKNGFTVGIVDDVTNTSLEIKEKVSTAPAGTIRCKFWGLGSDGTVGANKEAIKIIGDNTNMYAQAYFSYDSKKSGGVTISHLRFGQKPIKSTYLIDEADFIACHNQAYVYKYDLLKGLKKAGTFLMNTQWTLEELEEKLPASLKRYIAENDINFYILNGTEIAREVGLGGRINMVMQSAFFKLAQV
;
A
#
# COMPACT_ATOMS: atom_id res chain seq x y z
N MET A 1 12.54 24.97 -6.17
CA MET A 1 11.22 25.48 -5.74
C MET A 1 10.63 24.47 -4.78
N ALA A 2 9.93 24.89 -3.73
CA ALA A 2 9.24 23.95 -2.84
C ALA A 2 8.14 23.23 -3.64
N ARG A 3 8.08 21.91 -3.54
CA ARG A 3 7.09 21.08 -4.24
C ARG A 3 5.71 21.23 -3.62
N GLU A 4 4.66 20.99 -4.40
CA GLU A 4 3.29 20.96 -3.90
C GLU A 4 3.10 19.77 -2.97
N MET A 5 2.68 20.03 -1.73
CA MET A 5 2.32 19.01 -0.76
C MET A 5 0.79 18.89 -0.71
N LYS A 6 0.28 17.67 -0.70
CA LYS A 6 -1.17 17.42 -0.63
C LYS A 6 -1.47 16.17 0.20
N THR A 7 -2.55 16.25 0.97
CA THR A 7 -3.05 15.12 1.75
C THR A 7 -3.99 14.25 0.90
N MET A 8 -3.57 13.04 0.54
CA MET A 8 -4.35 12.10 -0.28
C MET A 8 -4.04 10.64 0.09
N ASP A 9 -4.81 9.70 -0.46
CA ASP A 9 -4.55 8.27 -0.31
C ASP A 9 -3.82 7.66 -1.51
N GLY A 10 -3.43 6.39 -1.39
CA GLY A 10 -2.73 5.66 -2.44
C GLY A 10 -3.55 5.54 -3.74
N ASN A 11 -4.87 5.40 -3.65
CA ASN A 11 -5.74 5.37 -4.83
C ASN A 11 -5.67 6.70 -5.59
N ALA A 12 -5.83 7.84 -4.91
CA ALA A 12 -5.74 9.16 -5.51
C ALA A 12 -4.35 9.43 -6.10
N ALA A 13 -3.27 9.01 -5.43
CA ALA A 13 -1.90 9.14 -5.92
C ALA A 13 -1.68 8.32 -7.21
N ALA A 14 -2.14 7.06 -7.25
CA ALA A 14 -2.03 6.21 -8.43
C ALA A 14 -2.88 6.75 -9.59
N SER A 15 -4.11 7.19 -9.33
CA SER A 15 -4.97 7.80 -10.33
C SER A 15 -4.35 9.05 -10.93
N HIS A 16 -3.77 9.93 -10.11
CA HIS A 16 -3.15 11.18 -10.57
C HIS A 16 -2.09 10.90 -11.62
N ILE A 17 -1.20 9.95 -11.33
CA ILE A 17 -0.15 9.56 -12.26
C ILE A 17 -0.71 8.81 -13.48
N ALA A 18 -1.61 7.84 -13.27
CA ALA A 18 -2.20 7.09 -14.37
C ALA A 18 -2.91 8.01 -15.37
N TYR A 19 -3.64 9.02 -14.87
CA TYR A 19 -4.34 10.01 -15.70
C TYR A 19 -3.37 10.73 -16.64
N ALA A 20 -2.17 11.09 -16.16
CA ALA A 20 -1.18 11.83 -16.92
C ALA A 20 -0.77 11.12 -18.24
N PHE A 21 -0.66 9.79 -18.23
CA PHE A 21 -0.13 8.99 -19.35
C PHE A 21 -1.19 8.30 -20.21
N THR A 22 -2.47 8.48 -19.90
CA THR A 22 -3.55 7.63 -20.44
C THR A 22 -4.39 8.35 -21.48
N ASP A 23 -4.64 7.70 -22.61
CA ASP A 23 -5.67 8.11 -23.58
C ASP A 23 -7.03 7.48 -23.21
N ILE A 24 -7.03 6.17 -22.90
CA ILE A 24 -8.23 5.38 -22.59
C ILE A 24 -8.06 4.62 -21.26
N ALA A 25 -9.08 4.63 -20.41
CA ALA A 25 -9.17 3.78 -19.24
C ALA A 25 -10.36 2.82 -19.38
N ALA A 26 -10.08 1.52 -19.57
CA ALA A 26 -11.10 0.48 -19.60
C ALA A 26 -11.22 -0.14 -18.20
N ILE A 27 -12.38 -0.02 -17.56
CA ILE A 27 -12.53 -0.25 -16.12
C ILE A 27 -13.71 -1.17 -15.78
N TYR A 28 -13.65 -1.75 -14.59
CA TYR A 28 -14.76 -2.40 -13.91
C TYR A 28 -14.57 -2.26 -12.40
N PRO A 29 -15.60 -1.92 -11.62
CA PRO A 29 -15.44 -1.61 -10.20
C PRO A 29 -15.22 -2.87 -9.36
N ILE A 30 -14.13 -2.88 -8.60
CA ILE A 30 -13.83 -3.89 -7.57
C ILE A 30 -13.08 -3.25 -6.40
N THR A 31 -13.56 -3.44 -5.17
CA THR A 31 -12.88 -2.95 -3.96
C THR A 31 -11.52 -3.64 -3.79
N PRO A 32 -10.45 -2.95 -3.34
CA PRO A 32 -10.37 -1.52 -3.01
C PRO A 32 -9.83 -0.63 -4.15
N SER A 33 -9.89 -1.07 -5.41
CA SER A 33 -9.41 -0.28 -6.56
C SER A 33 -10.45 0.64 -7.20
N SER A 34 -11.74 0.49 -6.87
CA SER A 34 -12.83 1.28 -7.48
C SER A 34 -12.59 2.79 -7.45
N ASP A 35 -12.13 3.33 -6.32
CA ASP A 35 -11.84 4.77 -6.16
C ASP A 35 -10.89 5.28 -7.24
N MET A 36 -9.96 4.44 -7.74
CA MET A 36 -9.05 4.89 -8.79
C MET A 36 -9.78 5.23 -10.09
N ALA A 37 -10.74 4.38 -10.47
CA ALA A 37 -11.54 4.58 -11.67
C ALA A 37 -12.52 5.75 -11.47
N GLU A 38 -13.12 5.88 -10.30
CA GLU A 38 -14.01 6.99 -9.93
C GLU A 38 -13.28 8.34 -10.00
N ASN A 39 -12.06 8.43 -9.46
CA ASN A 39 -11.23 9.64 -9.55
C ASN A 39 -10.95 10.03 -11.01
N VAL A 40 -10.57 9.06 -11.85
CA VAL A 40 -10.26 9.32 -13.27
C VAL A 40 -11.50 9.76 -14.04
N ASP A 41 -12.66 9.16 -13.76
CA ASP A 41 -13.94 9.54 -14.36
C ASP A 41 -14.34 10.97 -13.95
N GLU A 42 -14.29 11.28 -12.66
CA GLU A 42 -14.60 12.62 -12.13
C GLU A 42 -13.68 13.69 -12.74
N TRP A 43 -12.36 13.44 -12.78
CA TRP A 43 -11.42 14.41 -13.35
C TRP A 43 -11.59 14.59 -14.86
N SER A 44 -11.95 13.53 -15.58
CA SER A 44 -12.30 13.62 -17.00
C SER A 44 -13.57 14.45 -17.23
N ALA A 45 -14.62 14.20 -16.45
CA ALA A 45 -15.86 14.97 -16.49
C ALA A 45 -15.63 16.46 -16.16
N ASN A 46 -14.70 16.76 -15.27
CA ASN A 46 -14.29 18.12 -14.91
C ASN A 46 -13.27 18.75 -15.88
N GLY A 47 -12.89 18.06 -16.96
CA GLY A 47 -12.08 18.61 -18.03
C GLY A 47 -10.56 18.63 -17.78
N LEU A 48 -10.06 17.89 -16.79
CA LEU A 48 -8.62 17.73 -16.56
C LEU A 48 -7.94 17.20 -17.83
N LYS A 49 -6.74 17.69 -18.14
CA LYS A 49 -5.98 17.28 -19.32
C LYS A 49 -4.79 16.43 -18.93
N ASN A 50 -4.60 15.32 -19.63
CA ASN A 50 -3.39 14.50 -19.58
C ASN A 50 -2.21 15.23 -20.26
N ILE A 51 -1.03 14.60 -20.30
CA ILE A 51 0.18 15.21 -20.90
C ILE A 51 0.08 15.40 -22.43
N PHE A 52 -0.95 14.83 -23.06
CA PHE A 52 -1.25 14.99 -24.49
C PHE A 52 -2.28 16.11 -24.76
N GLY A 53 -2.71 16.84 -23.73
CA GLY A 53 -3.69 17.92 -23.84
C GLY A 53 -5.13 17.44 -24.02
N GLN A 54 -5.43 16.19 -23.65
CA GLN A 54 -6.75 15.56 -23.84
C GLN A 54 -7.33 15.06 -22.51
N THR A 55 -8.65 14.93 -22.43
CA THR A 55 -9.32 14.27 -21.31
C THR A 55 -9.25 12.75 -21.50
N VAL A 56 -9.03 11.99 -20.43
CA VAL A 56 -9.03 10.52 -20.49
C VAL A 56 -10.42 10.00 -20.87
N ARG A 57 -10.52 9.10 -21.85
CA ARG A 57 -11.78 8.43 -22.15
C ARG A 57 -11.96 7.22 -21.23
N VAL A 58 -12.92 7.31 -20.32
CA VAL A 58 -13.28 6.21 -19.42
C VAL A 58 -14.38 5.35 -20.06
N ALA A 59 -14.23 4.04 -19.98
CA ALA A 59 -15.23 3.08 -20.44
C ALA A 59 -15.40 1.98 -19.39
N GLU A 60 -16.61 1.87 -18.82
CA GLU A 60 -17.02 0.77 -17.95
C GLU A 60 -17.48 -0.43 -18.79
N LEU A 61 -17.00 -1.62 -18.44
CA LEU A 61 -17.32 -2.87 -19.14
C LEU A 61 -18.24 -3.77 -18.31
N GLN A 62 -18.61 -4.94 -18.83
CA GLN A 62 -19.46 -5.91 -18.14
C GLN A 62 -18.74 -6.73 -17.06
N SER A 63 -17.40 -6.79 -17.13
CA SER A 63 -16.51 -7.46 -16.17
C SER A 63 -15.05 -7.07 -16.44
N GLU A 64 -14.14 -7.41 -15.51
CA GLU A 64 -12.70 -7.22 -15.69
C GLU A 64 -12.14 -8.02 -16.88
N ALA A 65 -12.74 -9.16 -17.24
CA ALA A 65 -12.36 -9.88 -18.45
C ALA A 65 -12.64 -9.06 -19.72
N GLY A 66 -13.80 -8.40 -19.75
CA GLY A 66 -14.17 -7.45 -20.81
C GLY A 66 -13.27 -6.24 -20.84
N ALA A 67 -12.98 -5.66 -19.66
CA ALA A 67 -12.06 -4.55 -19.52
C ALA A 67 -10.65 -4.91 -20.04
N ALA A 68 -10.12 -6.08 -19.70
CA ALA A 68 -8.81 -6.53 -20.17
C ALA A 68 -8.77 -6.76 -21.70
N GLY A 69 -9.86 -7.25 -22.29
CA GLY A 69 -9.99 -7.35 -23.75
C GLY A 69 -10.04 -5.98 -24.43
N ALA A 70 -10.74 -5.01 -23.81
CA ALA A 70 -10.76 -3.63 -24.27
C ALA A 70 -9.38 -2.96 -24.15
N VAL A 71 -8.64 -3.20 -23.06
CA VAL A 71 -7.24 -2.77 -22.89
C VAL A 71 -6.39 -3.33 -24.03
N HIS A 72 -6.47 -4.63 -24.29
CA HIS A 72 -5.72 -5.28 -25.39
C HIS A 72 -6.03 -4.64 -26.74
N GLY A 73 -7.31 -4.53 -27.10
CA GLY A 73 -7.73 -3.94 -28.38
C GLY A 73 -7.30 -2.49 -28.52
N SER A 74 -7.45 -1.69 -27.46
CA SER A 74 -7.09 -0.26 -27.44
C SER A 74 -5.58 -0.04 -27.63
N LEU A 75 -4.75 -0.83 -26.91
CA LEU A 75 -3.30 -0.80 -27.09
C LEU A 75 -2.89 -1.25 -28.49
N ALA A 76 -3.49 -2.32 -29.01
CA ALA A 76 -3.18 -2.81 -30.36
C ALA A 76 -3.57 -1.80 -31.45
N ALA A 77 -4.57 -0.95 -31.19
CA ALA A 77 -5.01 0.15 -32.04
C ALA A 77 -4.22 1.47 -31.83
N GLY A 78 -3.21 1.49 -30.95
CA GLY A 78 -2.26 2.61 -30.83
C GLY A 78 -2.61 3.67 -29.78
N ALA A 79 -3.56 3.41 -28.88
CA ALA A 79 -3.87 4.31 -27.76
C ALA A 79 -3.23 3.83 -26.46
N LEU A 80 -2.57 4.71 -25.72
CA LEU A 80 -2.01 4.38 -24.40
C LEU A 80 -3.16 4.14 -23.42
N THR A 81 -3.22 2.92 -22.87
CA THR A 81 -4.41 2.45 -22.16
C THR A 81 -4.03 1.85 -20.82
N THR A 82 -4.77 2.25 -19.78
CA THR A 82 -4.62 1.79 -18.39
C THR A 82 -5.86 1.06 -17.90
N THR A 83 -5.75 0.37 -16.77
CA THR A 83 -6.88 -0.18 -16.02
C THR A 83 -6.58 -0.27 -14.53
N PHE A 84 -7.65 -0.43 -13.74
CA PHE A 84 -7.63 -0.47 -12.27
C PHE A 84 -8.34 -1.74 -11.82
N THR A 85 -7.68 -2.58 -11.02
CA THR A 85 -8.27 -3.86 -10.60
C THR A 85 -7.66 -4.40 -9.31
N ALA A 86 -8.18 -5.51 -8.81
CA ALA A 86 -7.72 -6.21 -7.62
C ALA A 86 -8.25 -7.65 -7.60
N SER A 87 -7.61 -8.56 -6.84
CA SER A 87 -8.18 -9.86 -6.46
C SER A 87 -8.78 -10.65 -7.64
N GLN A 88 -10.06 -11.00 -7.54
CA GLN A 88 -10.81 -11.74 -8.55
C GLN A 88 -10.80 -11.04 -9.91
N GLY A 89 -10.83 -9.71 -9.93
CA GLY A 89 -10.79 -8.92 -11.14
C GLY A 89 -9.48 -9.13 -11.89
N LEU A 90 -8.35 -9.09 -11.19
CA LEU A 90 -7.04 -9.35 -11.79
C LEU A 90 -6.97 -10.78 -12.37
N LEU A 91 -7.53 -11.77 -11.69
CA LEU A 91 -7.58 -13.15 -12.19
C LEU A 91 -8.32 -13.26 -13.53
N LEU A 92 -9.41 -12.49 -13.70
CA LEU A 92 -10.16 -12.43 -14.96
C LEU A 92 -9.38 -11.73 -16.08
N MET A 93 -8.38 -10.90 -15.76
CA MET A 93 -7.52 -10.23 -16.73
C MET A 93 -6.35 -11.10 -17.21
N ILE A 94 -5.94 -12.13 -16.44
CA ILE A 94 -4.77 -12.98 -16.73
C ILE A 94 -4.71 -13.48 -18.19
N PRO A 95 -5.79 -13.99 -18.81
CA PRO A 95 -5.73 -14.45 -20.20
C PRO A 95 -5.30 -13.35 -21.19
N ASN A 96 -5.79 -12.12 -21.01
CA ASN A 96 -5.41 -10.98 -21.84
C ASN A 96 -4.03 -10.43 -21.49
N MET A 97 -3.59 -10.54 -20.23
CA MET A 97 -2.23 -10.13 -19.84
C MET A 97 -1.15 -10.91 -20.61
N TYR A 98 -1.35 -12.22 -20.82
CA TYR A 98 -0.47 -13.01 -21.70
C TYR A 98 -0.42 -12.48 -23.14
N LYS A 99 -1.56 -12.02 -23.67
CA LYS A 99 -1.64 -11.46 -25.03
C LYS A 99 -0.98 -10.10 -25.11
N ILE A 100 -1.26 -9.21 -24.15
CA ILE A 100 -0.68 -7.86 -24.07
C ILE A 100 0.85 -7.94 -23.92
N ALA A 101 1.35 -8.84 -23.05
CA ALA A 101 2.78 -9.06 -22.88
C ALA A 101 3.41 -9.74 -24.11
N GLY A 102 2.78 -10.78 -24.65
CA GLY A 102 3.27 -11.49 -25.83
C GLY A 102 3.33 -10.64 -27.10
N GLU A 103 2.49 -9.60 -27.20
CA GLU A 103 2.48 -8.64 -28.30
C GLU A 103 3.33 -7.38 -28.03
N LEU A 104 4.01 -7.33 -26.86
CA LEU A 104 4.88 -6.23 -26.44
C LEU A 104 4.17 -4.87 -26.52
N LEU A 105 3.03 -4.79 -25.84
CA LEU A 105 2.17 -3.60 -25.76
C LEU A 105 2.39 -2.84 -24.43
N PRO A 106 2.54 -1.51 -24.46
CA PRO A 106 2.93 -0.70 -23.30
C PRO A 106 1.74 -0.37 -22.37
N GLY A 107 0.99 -1.38 -21.94
CA GLY A 107 -0.12 -1.21 -20.99
C GLY A 107 0.34 -1.18 -19.54
N VAL A 108 -0.36 -0.44 -18.68
CA VAL A 108 -0.13 -0.44 -17.23
C VAL A 108 -1.41 -0.80 -16.48
N PHE A 109 -1.29 -1.76 -15.57
CA PHE A 109 -2.33 -2.22 -14.67
C PHE A 109 -2.01 -1.69 -13.28
N HIS A 110 -2.87 -0.82 -12.73
CA HIS A 110 -2.74 -0.36 -11.36
C HIS A 110 -3.57 -1.27 -10.45
N VAL A 111 -2.91 -2.01 -9.56
CA VAL A 111 -3.52 -3.05 -8.74
C VAL A 111 -3.42 -2.70 -7.27
N THR A 112 -4.56 -2.56 -6.60
CA THR A 112 -4.59 -2.55 -5.14
C THR A 112 -4.59 -4.00 -4.65
N ALA A 113 -3.41 -4.55 -4.40
CA ALA A 113 -3.20 -5.97 -4.13
C ALA A 113 -4.10 -6.46 -3.00
N ARG A 114 -4.94 -7.46 -3.29
CA ARG A 114 -6.04 -7.94 -2.46
C ARG A 114 -6.10 -9.46 -2.45
N ALA A 115 -6.45 -10.01 -1.29
CA ALA A 115 -6.72 -11.42 -1.06
C ALA A 115 -7.62 -12.05 -2.14
N VAL A 116 -7.15 -13.15 -2.73
CA VAL A 116 -7.94 -14.06 -3.56
C VAL A 116 -8.83 -14.91 -2.64
N ALA A 117 -10.10 -15.06 -3.02
CA ALA A 117 -11.05 -15.89 -2.32
C ALA A 117 -10.61 -17.37 -2.35
N GLY A 118 -10.23 -17.88 -1.18
CA GLY A 118 -9.92 -19.30 -0.95
C GLY A 118 -11.05 -19.97 -0.17
N HIS A 119 -10.80 -20.28 1.11
CA HIS A 119 -11.85 -20.78 2.01
C HIS A 119 -12.96 -19.75 2.29
N ALA A 120 -12.68 -18.46 2.09
CA ALA A 120 -13.61 -17.35 2.24
C ALA A 120 -13.18 -16.18 1.35
N LEU A 121 -14.13 -15.29 1.07
CA LEU A 121 -13.85 -13.98 0.45
C LEU A 121 -13.16 -13.07 1.48
N SER A 122 -12.18 -12.30 1.03
CA SER A 122 -11.66 -11.13 1.75
C SER A 122 -11.57 -9.95 0.81
N ILE A 123 -12.01 -8.77 1.27
CA ILE A 123 -11.81 -7.51 0.53
C ILE A 123 -10.43 -6.90 0.80
N PHE A 124 -9.71 -7.44 1.77
CA PHE A 124 -8.53 -6.83 2.35
C PHE A 124 -7.23 -7.23 1.66
N GLY A 125 -6.19 -6.44 1.90
CA GLY A 125 -4.94 -6.45 1.15
C GLY A 125 -3.98 -7.57 1.53
N ASP A 126 -3.55 -8.32 0.51
CA ASP A 126 -2.37 -9.17 0.48
C ASP A 126 -1.95 -9.37 -0.99
N HIS A 127 -0.85 -10.09 -1.26
CA HIS A 127 -0.27 -10.21 -2.61
C HIS A 127 -0.74 -11.45 -3.38
N SER A 128 -1.75 -12.17 -2.90
CA SER A 128 -2.16 -13.43 -3.56
C SER A 128 -2.64 -13.25 -5.00
N ASP A 129 -3.22 -12.10 -5.34
CA ASP A 129 -3.67 -11.77 -6.68
C ASP A 129 -2.52 -11.46 -7.63
N VAL A 130 -1.63 -10.55 -7.26
CA VAL A 130 -0.45 -10.20 -8.07
C VAL A 130 0.49 -11.38 -8.23
N MET A 131 0.63 -12.22 -7.20
CA MET A 131 1.44 -13.45 -7.29
C MET A 131 0.83 -14.50 -8.23
N ALA A 132 -0.49 -14.51 -8.42
CA ALA A 132 -1.17 -15.37 -9.40
C ALA A 132 -0.94 -14.92 -10.86
N ALA A 133 -0.52 -13.67 -11.07
CA ALA A 133 -0.22 -13.10 -12.38
C ALA A 133 1.28 -13.07 -12.73
N ARG A 134 2.17 -13.54 -11.84
CA ARG A 134 3.64 -13.39 -11.97
C ARG A 134 4.26 -14.01 -13.23
N GLN A 135 3.58 -14.97 -13.84
CA GLN A 135 4.00 -15.73 -15.02
C GLN A 135 3.41 -15.22 -16.34
N THR A 136 2.57 -14.18 -16.30
CA THR A 136 1.89 -13.61 -17.48
C THR A 136 2.85 -12.97 -18.48
N GLY A 137 4.04 -12.58 -18.02
CA GLY A 137 5.00 -11.79 -18.78
C GLY A 137 4.86 -10.28 -18.54
N CYS A 138 3.96 -9.82 -17.66
CA CYS A 138 4.02 -8.43 -17.21
C CYS A 138 5.22 -8.21 -16.29
N ALA A 139 5.86 -7.05 -16.39
CA ALA A 139 6.74 -6.55 -15.35
C ALA A 139 5.91 -6.23 -14.10
N MET A 140 6.50 -6.30 -12.91
CA MET A 140 5.81 -6.10 -11.64
C MET A 140 6.59 -5.13 -10.77
N LEU A 141 5.96 -4.00 -10.46
CA LEU A 141 6.56 -2.91 -9.69
C LEU A 141 5.70 -2.60 -8.45
N ALA A 142 6.32 -2.71 -7.27
CA ALA A 142 5.66 -2.58 -5.98
C ALA A 142 5.96 -1.24 -5.30
N SER A 143 4.95 -0.68 -4.65
CA SER A 143 5.04 0.54 -3.84
C SER A 143 4.60 0.27 -2.40
N GLY A 144 5.44 0.67 -1.43
CA GLY A 144 5.24 0.45 0.00
C GLY A 144 4.53 1.59 0.75
N GLY A 145 4.54 2.81 0.23
CA GLY A 145 3.88 3.97 0.83
C GLY A 145 3.05 4.77 -0.16
N VAL A 146 2.23 5.70 0.34
CA VAL A 146 1.43 6.59 -0.52
C VAL A 146 2.34 7.47 -1.39
N GLN A 147 3.47 7.95 -0.82
CA GLN A 147 4.49 8.68 -1.58
C GLN A 147 5.13 7.80 -2.66
N GLU A 148 5.49 6.55 -2.34
CA GLU A 148 6.06 5.63 -3.33
C GLU A 148 5.07 5.34 -4.45
N VAL A 149 3.76 5.27 -4.16
CA VAL A 149 2.72 5.13 -5.19
C VAL A 149 2.74 6.31 -6.17
N MET A 150 2.87 7.55 -5.69
CA MET A 150 3.02 8.75 -6.54
C MET A 150 4.29 8.68 -7.40
N ASP A 151 5.39 8.21 -6.84
CA ASP A 151 6.69 8.25 -7.52
C ASP A 151 6.86 7.10 -8.53
N LEU A 152 6.52 5.87 -8.12
CA LEU A 152 6.81 4.64 -8.87
C LEU A 152 5.71 4.30 -9.88
N ALA A 153 4.49 4.81 -9.73
CA ALA A 153 3.47 4.72 -10.78
C ALA A 153 3.99 5.33 -12.09
N GLY A 154 4.73 6.43 -12.03
CA GLY A 154 5.26 7.12 -13.20
C GLY A 154 6.36 6.30 -13.88
N VAL A 155 7.21 5.66 -13.07
CA VAL A 155 8.23 4.72 -13.55
C VAL A 155 7.59 3.58 -14.35
N ALA A 156 6.47 3.02 -13.89
CA ALA A 156 5.78 1.94 -14.60
C ALA A 156 5.32 2.36 -16.00
N HIS A 157 4.71 3.54 -16.13
CA HIS A 157 4.27 4.08 -17.44
C HIS A 157 5.45 4.39 -18.36
N LEU A 158 6.44 5.11 -17.86
CA LEU A 158 7.63 5.47 -18.62
C LEU A 158 8.41 4.24 -19.11
N ALA A 159 8.60 3.25 -18.23
CA ALA A 159 9.28 2.01 -18.55
C ALA A 159 8.46 1.12 -19.49
N ALA A 160 7.12 1.08 -19.36
CA ALA A 160 6.27 0.35 -20.29
C ALA A 160 6.38 0.93 -21.71
N ILE A 161 6.32 2.25 -21.85
CA ILE A 161 6.45 2.95 -23.15
C ILE A 161 7.81 2.66 -23.80
N LYS A 162 8.90 2.84 -23.05
CA LYS A 162 10.28 2.66 -23.57
C LYS A 162 10.63 1.18 -23.81
N GLY A 163 10.27 0.31 -22.87
CA GLY A 163 10.66 -1.10 -22.87
C GLY A 163 9.68 -2.03 -23.60
N ARG A 164 8.47 -1.55 -23.91
CA ARG A 164 7.37 -2.30 -24.57
C ARG A 164 6.83 -3.50 -23.79
N VAL A 165 7.29 -3.73 -22.56
CA VAL A 165 6.73 -4.76 -21.67
C VAL A 165 5.64 -4.11 -20.82
N PRO A 166 4.43 -4.69 -20.72
CA PRO A 166 3.38 -4.15 -19.87
C PRO A 166 3.73 -4.28 -18.39
N PHE A 167 3.23 -3.37 -17.56
CA PHE A 167 3.51 -3.33 -16.12
C PHE A 167 2.26 -3.61 -15.28
N ILE A 168 2.44 -4.37 -14.21
CA ILE A 168 1.57 -4.38 -13.04
C ILE A 168 2.25 -3.47 -12.01
N HIS A 169 1.72 -2.27 -11.81
CA HIS A 169 2.10 -1.43 -10.68
C HIS A 169 1.14 -1.70 -9.53
N PHE A 170 1.65 -2.17 -8.39
CA PHE A 170 0.79 -2.58 -7.29
C PHE A 170 1.24 -2.06 -5.93
N PHE A 171 0.25 -1.93 -5.05
CA PHE A 171 0.40 -1.46 -3.68
C PHE A 171 -0.70 -2.08 -2.82
N ASP A 172 -0.47 -2.12 -1.51
CA ASP A 172 -1.27 -2.95 -0.62
C ASP A 172 -2.71 -2.41 -0.46
N GLY A 173 -3.70 -3.24 -0.78
CA GLY A 173 -5.11 -2.91 -0.65
C GLY A 173 -5.48 -2.54 0.79
N PHE A 174 -6.24 -1.45 0.95
CA PHE A 174 -6.52 -0.73 2.19
C PHE A 174 -5.29 -0.14 2.88
N ARG A 175 -4.25 -0.94 3.16
CA ARG A 175 -3.11 -0.52 3.97
C ARG A 175 -2.32 0.63 3.36
N THR A 176 -2.25 0.68 2.03
CA THR A 176 -1.69 1.81 1.27
C THR A 176 -2.78 2.49 0.45
N SER A 177 -3.68 1.72 -0.17
CA SER A 177 -4.67 2.29 -1.09
C SER A 177 -5.69 3.23 -0.42
N HIS A 178 -5.97 3.04 0.87
CA HIS A 178 -6.92 3.86 1.64
C HIS A 178 -6.26 4.56 2.85
N GLU A 179 -4.94 4.40 3.01
CA GLU A 179 -4.20 5.20 3.97
C GLU A 179 -4.02 6.59 3.40
N MET A 180 -4.47 7.61 4.12
CA MET A 180 -4.22 9.00 3.75
C MET A 180 -2.88 9.43 4.31
N GLN A 181 -2.06 10.06 3.48
CA GLN A 181 -0.82 10.69 3.88
C GLN A 181 -0.67 12.08 3.24
N LYS A 182 0.01 12.99 3.93
CA LYS A 182 0.55 14.20 3.32
C LYS A 182 1.78 13.84 2.49
N ILE A 183 1.67 13.95 1.17
CA ILE A 183 2.72 13.59 0.22
C ILE A 183 3.11 14.77 -0.66
N GLU A 184 4.26 14.65 -1.30
CA GLU A 184 4.70 15.50 -2.39
C GLU A 184 4.10 15.02 -3.72
N VAL A 185 3.51 15.94 -4.49
CA VAL A 185 2.85 15.63 -5.77
C VAL A 185 3.77 15.94 -6.95
N ILE A 186 3.92 14.99 -7.87
CA ILE A 186 4.61 15.20 -9.14
C ILE A 186 3.64 15.84 -10.14
N GLN A 187 4.03 16.94 -10.76
CA GLN A 187 3.19 17.65 -11.73
C GLN A 187 3.26 17.01 -13.12
N PHE A 188 2.19 17.17 -13.90
CA PHE A 188 2.09 16.56 -15.24
C PHE A 188 3.17 17.08 -16.21
N ASP A 189 3.58 18.34 -16.08
CA ASP A 189 4.64 18.93 -16.91
C ASP A 189 6.02 18.36 -16.58
N GLU A 190 6.25 17.91 -15.34
CA GLU A 190 7.46 17.20 -14.94
C GLU A 190 7.50 15.79 -15.54
N LEU A 191 6.36 15.08 -15.49
CA LEU A 191 6.22 13.77 -16.12
C LEU A 191 6.41 13.84 -17.63
N ALA A 192 5.84 14.85 -18.29
CA ALA A 192 5.97 15.06 -19.73
C ALA A 192 7.42 15.24 -20.20
N LYS A 193 8.30 15.78 -19.34
CA LYS A 193 9.74 15.95 -19.63
C LYS A 193 10.52 14.63 -19.59
N LEU A 194 9.98 13.59 -18.94
CA LEU A 194 10.61 12.27 -18.84
C LEU A 194 10.18 11.31 -19.97
N VAL A 195 9.11 11.65 -20.70
CA VAL A 195 8.55 10.80 -21.76
C VAL A 195 9.53 10.68 -22.92
N ASP A 196 9.75 9.43 -23.35
CA ASP A 196 10.39 9.12 -24.62
C ASP A 196 9.35 9.20 -25.76
N TRP A 197 9.30 10.36 -26.41
CA TRP A 197 8.35 10.64 -27.49
C TRP A 197 8.61 9.81 -28.75
N ASP A 198 9.85 9.40 -29.00
CA ASP A 198 10.18 8.50 -30.12
C ASP A 198 9.60 7.12 -29.88
N SER A 199 9.65 6.62 -28.64
CA SER A 199 9.00 5.37 -28.25
C SER A 199 7.48 5.42 -28.40
N ILE A 200 6.83 6.54 -28.06
CA ILE A 200 5.38 6.75 -28.31
C ILE A 200 5.10 6.73 -29.81
N LYS A 201 5.88 7.47 -30.61
CA LYS A 201 5.73 7.48 -32.06
C LYS A 201 5.85 6.07 -32.62
N ALA A 202 6.89 5.33 -32.23
CA ALA A 202 7.10 3.97 -32.68
C ALA A 202 5.97 3.01 -32.26
N PHE A 203 5.37 3.21 -31.08
CA PHE A 203 4.19 2.48 -30.65
C PHE A 203 2.99 2.74 -31.57
N ARG A 204 2.72 4.01 -31.89
CA ARG A 204 1.64 4.40 -32.83
C ARG A 204 1.88 3.89 -34.24
N ASP A 205 3.12 3.95 -34.74
CA ASP A 205 3.49 3.43 -36.07
C ASP A 205 3.25 1.91 -36.19
N ARG A 206 3.24 1.17 -35.07
CA ARG A 206 2.93 -0.26 -35.02
C ARG A 206 1.44 -0.56 -34.80
N ALA A 207 0.58 0.44 -34.71
CA ALA A 207 -0.85 0.21 -34.46
C ALA A 207 -1.52 -0.52 -35.63
N LEU A 208 -2.64 -1.19 -35.35
CA LEU A 208 -3.53 -1.72 -36.39
C LEU A 208 -4.17 -0.55 -37.15
N ASN A 209 -3.85 -0.43 -38.43
CA ASN A 209 -4.39 0.60 -39.31
C ASN A 209 -4.57 0.02 -40.74
N PRO A 210 -5.73 0.20 -41.39
CA PRO A 210 -5.95 -0.29 -42.76
C PRO A 210 -5.02 0.33 -43.81
N GLU A 211 -4.42 1.50 -43.56
CA GLU A 211 -3.46 2.14 -44.48
C GLU A 211 -2.08 1.47 -44.46
N HIS A 212 -1.74 0.74 -43.39
CA HIS A 212 -0.50 -0.04 -43.25
C HIS A 212 -0.76 -1.33 -42.44
N PRO A 213 -1.53 -2.28 -43.00
CA PRO A 213 -2.09 -3.39 -42.26
C PRO A 213 -1.04 -4.42 -41.85
N VAL A 214 -1.26 -5.03 -40.68
CA VAL A 214 -0.46 -6.16 -40.17
C VAL A 214 -1.40 -7.24 -39.62
N LEU A 215 -0.93 -8.48 -39.59
CA LEU A 215 -1.62 -9.60 -38.94
C LEU A 215 -1.00 -9.84 -37.55
N ARG A 216 -1.84 -10.04 -36.53
CA ARG A 216 -1.43 -10.39 -35.15
C ARG A 216 -2.29 -11.51 -34.60
N GLY A 217 -1.77 -12.22 -33.59
CA GLY A 217 -2.50 -13.29 -32.92
C GLY A 217 -2.74 -14.53 -33.79
N THR A 218 -1.79 -14.87 -34.67
CA THR A 218 -1.84 -16.08 -35.50
C THR A 218 -1.87 -17.37 -34.67
N ALA A 219 -2.48 -18.42 -35.20
CA ALA A 219 -2.25 -19.77 -34.72
C ALA A 219 -0.91 -20.30 -35.29
N GLN A 220 -0.05 -20.87 -34.43
CA GLN A 220 1.27 -21.37 -34.81
C GLN A 220 1.41 -22.84 -34.42
N ASN A 221 2.06 -23.61 -35.29
CA ASN A 221 2.37 -25.01 -35.07
C ASN A 221 3.67 -25.17 -34.25
N PRO A 222 4.00 -26.40 -33.82
CA PRO A 222 5.21 -26.67 -33.04
C PRO A 222 6.54 -26.33 -33.75
N ASP A 223 6.51 -26.18 -35.08
CA ASP A 223 7.66 -25.86 -35.92
C ASP A 223 8.25 -24.47 -35.68
N ILE A 224 7.43 -23.49 -35.25
CA ILE A 224 7.86 -22.10 -35.04
C ILE A 224 7.46 -21.48 -33.70
N PHE A 225 6.48 -22.05 -32.98
CA PHE A 225 5.92 -21.43 -31.78
C PHE A 225 7.00 -21.16 -30.71
N PHE A 226 7.90 -22.11 -30.48
CA PHE A 226 8.92 -21.96 -29.45
C PHE A 226 9.91 -20.83 -29.80
N GLN A 227 10.38 -20.79 -31.04
CA GLN A 227 11.28 -19.74 -31.52
C GLN A 227 10.63 -18.35 -31.44
N ALA A 228 9.36 -18.23 -31.81
CA ALA A 228 8.62 -16.98 -31.71
C ALA A 228 8.41 -16.54 -30.25
N LYS A 229 8.23 -17.50 -29.32
CA LYS A 229 8.09 -17.21 -27.89
C LYS A 229 9.38 -16.65 -27.28
N GLU A 230 10.54 -17.20 -27.64
CA GLU A 230 11.86 -16.77 -27.17
C GLU A 230 12.35 -15.46 -27.83
N ALA A 231 11.76 -15.04 -28.95
CA ALA A 231 12.15 -13.81 -29.64
C ALA A 231 11.98 -12.53 -28.79
N ALA A 232 11.18 -12.59 -27.71
CA ALA A 232 10.97 -11.48 -26.80
C ALA A 232 12.07 -11.31 -25.74
N ASN A 233 13.02 -12.24 -25.62
CA ASN A 233 13.99 -12.28 -24.52
C ASN A 233 14.78 -10.97 -24.33
N ASN A 234 15.19 -10.34 -25.42
CA ASN A 234 15.95 -9.08 -25.37
C ASN A 234 15.15 -7.91 -24.77
N TYR A 235 13.82 -7.91 -24.94
CA TYR A 235 12.97 -6.89 -24.33
C TYR A 235 12.94 -7.05 -22.81
N TYR A 236 12.73 -8.29 -22.32
CA TYR A 236 12.74 -8.59 -20.90
C TYR A 236 14.09 -8.37 -20.23
N ALA A 237 15.19 -8.73 -20.91
CA ALA A 237 16.54 -8.52 -20.41
C ALA A 237 16.87 -7.02 -20.20
N ALA A 238 16.29 -6.13 -21.01
CA ALA A 238 16.50 -4.69 -20.91
C ALA A 238 15.65 -3.99 -19.83
N ILE A 239 14.51 -4.58 -19.41
CA ILE A 239 13.58 -3.93 -18.47
C ILE A 239 14.25 -3.51 -17.14
N PRO A 240 15.07 -4.33 -16.47
CA PRO A 240 15.69 -3.92 -15.21
C PRO A 240 16.51 -2.63 -15.32
N ASP A 241 17.29 -2.48 -16.40
CA ASP A 241 18.11 -1.29 -16.63
C ASP A 241 17.22 -0.08 -16.99
N ILE A 242 16.18 -0.26 -17.82
CA ILE A 242 15.21 0.80 -18.15
C ILE A 242 14.50 1.31 -16.88
N VAL A 243 14.08 0.40 -15.99
CA VAL A 243 13.43 0.76 -14.72
C VAL A 243 14.40 1.50 -13.81
N ALA A 244 15.64 1.02 -13.69
CA ALA A 244 16.66 1.69 -12.88
C ALA A 244 16.97 3.11 -13.38
N ASP A 245 17.04 3.30 -14.70
CA ASP A 245 17.23 4.62 -15.32
C ASP A 245 16.08 5.56 -15.00
N TYR A 246 14.82 5.12 -15.12
CA TYR A 246 13.68 5.97 -14.80
C TYR A 246 13.53 6.22 -13.30
N MET A 247 13.86 5.25 -12.44
CA MET A 247 13.94 5.47 -10.99
C MET A 247 15.00 6.51 -10.65
N LYS A 248 16.13 6.54 -11.36
CA LYS A 248 17.16 7.59 -11.21
C LYS A 248 16.64 8.96 -11.64
N GLU A 249 15.90 9.06 -12.74
CA GLU A 249 15.29 10.34 -13.16
C GLU A 249 14.23 10.83 -12.18
N ILE A 250 13.36 9.93 -11.70
CA ILE A 250 12.41 10.25 -10.62
C ILE A 250 13.17 10.69 -9.37
N SER A 251 14.25 10.01 -9.00
CA SER A 251 15.07 10.37 -7.84
C SER A 251 15.68 11.77 -7.97
N LYS A 252 16.12 12.16 -9.18
CA LYS A 252 16.66 13.51 -9.43
C LYS A 252 15.62 14.60 -9.25
N ILE A 253 14.40 14.42 -9.75
CA ILE A 253 13.39 15.46 -9.66
C ILE A 253 12.84 15.54 -8.23
N THR A 254 12.60 14.39 -7.59
CA THR A 254 11.95 14.28 -6.28
C THR A 254 12.90 14.43 -5.09
N GLY A 255 14.18 14.13 -5.27
CA GLY A 255 15.15 14.00 -4.19
C GLY A 255 15.07 12.70 -3.38
N ARG A 256 14.20 11.75 -3.76
CA ARG A 256 14.00 10.45 -3.07
C ARG A 256 14.74 9.35 -3.83
N ASP A 257 15.60 8.58 -3.16
CA ASP A 257 16.42 7.54 -3.81
C ASP A 257 15.62 6.28 -4.11
N TYR A 258 15.40 5.99 -5.38
CA TYR A 258 14.75 4.76 -5.86
C TYR A 258 15.69 3.92 -6.71
N LYS A 259 15.65 2.62 -6.48
CA LYS A 259 16.36 1.57 -7.22
C LYS A 259 15.44 0.36 -7.36
N PRO A 260 15.71 -0.59 -8.28
CA PRO A 260 14.94 -1.83 -8.37
C PRO A 260 14.84 -2.57 -7.02
N PHE A 261 15.92 -2.48 -6.22
CA PHE A 261 16.00 -2.90 -4.83
C PHE A 261 16.66 -1.78 -4.02
N ASN A 262 16.08 -1.38 -2.89
CA ASN A 262 16.66 -0.42 -1.97
C ASN A 262 17.09 -1.12 -0.67
N TYR A 263 18.30 -0.84 -0.19
CA TYR A 263 18.76 -1.29 1.12
C TYR A 263 18.55 -0.21 2.18
N TYR A 264 18.12 -0.62 3.37
CA TYR A 264 18.00 0.25 4.56
C TYR A 264 18.50 -0.49 5.81
N GLY A 265 19.40 0.11 6.59
CA GLY A 265 19.89 -0.47 7.83
C GLY A 265 21.38 -0.26 8.06
N ALA A 266 21.97 -1.04 8.94
CA ALA A 266 23.41 -0.96 9.25
C ALA A 266 24.26 -1.33 8.02
N GLU A 267 25.34 -0.60 7.75
CA GLU A 267 26.26 -0.93 6.66
C GLU A 267 26.92 -2.31 6.86
N ASP A 268 27.10 -2.73 8.10
CA ASP A 268 27.67 -4.01 8.53
C ASP A 268 26.62 -5.00 9.04
N ALA A 269 25.37 -4.90 8.54
CA ALA A 269 24.30 -5.80 8.95
C ALA A 269 24.65 -7.28 8.73
N GLU A 270 24.32 -8.11 9.72
CA GLU A 270 24.49 -9.57 9.65
C GLU A 270 23.17 -10.30 9.38
N ASN A 271 22.06 -9.69 9.81
CA ASN A 271 20.71 -10.24 9.69
C ASN A 271 19.82 -9.25 8.94
N ILE A 272 19.24 -9.66 7.81
CA ILE A 272 18.37 -8.78 7.04
C ILE A 272 17.00 -9.41 6.77
N ILE A 273 16.02 -8.54 6.52
CA ILE A 273 14.73 -8.92 5.96
C ILE A 273 14.69 -8.53 4.48
N VAL A 274 14.11 -9.37 3.63
CA VAL A 274 13.72 -9.03 2.26
C VAL A 274 12.20 -9.04 2.19
N ALA A 275 11.60 -7.92 1.78
CA ALA A 275 10.16 -7.76 1.76
C ALA A 275 9.70 -6.78 0.69
N MET A 276 8.39 -6.76 0.45
CA MET A 276 7.75 -5.95 -0.59
C MET A 276 6.46 -5.32 -0.08
N GLY A 277 6.08 -4.17 -0.63
CA GLY A 277 4.87 -3.45 -0.23
C GLY A 277 5.00 -2.78 1.14
N SER A 278 3.86 -2.51 1.79
CA SER A 278 3.77 -1.58 2.93
C SER A 278 4.47 -2.02 4.20
N VAL A 279 4.76 -3.31 4.34
CA VAL A 279 5.51 -3.81 5.51
C VAL A 279 6.91 -3.23 5.56
N THR A 280 7.46 -2.84 4.41
CA THR A 280 8.80 -2.29 4.32
C THR A 280 8.95 -1.00 5.13
N GLU A 281 7.94 -0.14 5.15
CA GLU A 281 7.88 1.07 5.99
C GLU A 281 7.92 0.74 7.49
N THR A 282 7.11 -0.24 7.93
CA THR A 282 7.11 -0.71 9.32
C THR A 282 8.44 -1.38 9.69
N ILE A 283 9.08 -2.09 8.76
CA ILE A 283 10.39 -2.70 8.99
C ILE A 283 11.47 -1.63 9.14
N GLU A 284 11.49 -0.58 8.30
CA GLU A 284 12.42 0.53 8.44
C GLU A 284 12.26 1.23 9.80
N GLU A 285 11.02 1.51 10.22
CA GLU A 285 10.76 2.10 11.53
C GLU A 285 11.26 1.21 12.69
N THR A 286 11.10 -0.11 12.54
CA THR A 286 11.61 -1.08 13.51
C THR A 286 13.15 -1.17 13.49
N ILE A 287 13.77 -1.04 12.32
CA ILE A 287 15.23 -1.00 12.16
C ILE A 287 15.78 0.24 12.86
N ASP A 288 15.18 1.41 12.72
CA ASP A 288 15.62 2.64 13.42
C ASP A 288 15.68 2.43 14.94
N TYR A 289 14.66 1.77 15.50
CA TYR A 289 14.62 1.40 16.91
C TYR A 289 15.74 0.42 17.30
N LEU A 290 16.04 -0.55 16.45
CA LEU A 290 17.09 -1.56 16.69
C LEU A 290 18.50 -0.99 16.52
N LEU A 291 18.72 -0.13 15.52
CA LEU A 291 19.99 0.57 15.31
C LEU A 291 20.35 1.45 16.51
N ALA A 292 19.37 2.13 17.11
CA ALA A 292 19.56 2.89 18.34
C ALA A 292 20.02 2.02 19.53
N LYS A 293 19.80 0.69 19.48
CA LYS A 293 20.29 -0.29 20.45
C LYS A 293 21.61 -0.97 20.04
N GLY A 294 22.21 -0.59 18.91
CA GLY A 294 23.46 -1.15 18.40
C GLY A 294 23.32 -2.49 17.66
N GLU A 295 22.10 -2.84 17.23
CA GLU A 295 21.84 -4.07 16.49
C GLU A 295 22.26 -3.96 15.01
N LYS A 296 22.83 -5.04 14.48
CA LYS A 296 23.34 -5.11 13.09
C LYS A 296 22.30 -5.70 12.14
N VAL A 297 21.23 -4.93 11.91
CA VAL A 297 20.07 -5.36 11.12
C VAL A 297 19.84 -4.49 9.89
N GLY A 298 19.16 -5.05 8.90
CA GLY A 298 18.81 -4.34 7.68
C GLY A 298 17.59 -4.89 6.94
N LEU A 299 17.21 -4.21 5.87
CA LEU A 299 16.08 -4.49 5.00
C LEU A 299 16.52 -4.30 3.55
N ILE A 300 16.13 -5.23 2.67
CA ILE A 300 16.05 -4.98 1.24
C ILE A 300 14.57 -4.84 0.87
N LYS A 301 14.21 -3.64 0.42
CA LYS A 301 12.92 -3.31 -0.19
C LYS A 301 12.94 -3.75 -1.65
N VAL A 302 11.99 -4.59 -2.03
CA VAL A 302 11.80 -5.01 -3.43
C VAL A 302 10.79 -4.06 -4.08
N HIS A 303 11.25 -3.26 -5.03
CA HIS A 303 10.36 -2.47 -5.88
C HIS A 303 10.10 -3.21 -7.19
N LEU A 304 11.13 -3.57 -7.95
CA LEU A 304 10.98 -4.34 -9.19
C LEU A 304 11.03 -5.85 -8.88
N TYR A 305 9.86 -6.46 -8.74
CA TYR A 305 9.75 -7.91 -8.51
C TYR A 305 9.90 -8.72 -9.80
N ARG A 306 9.41 -8.21 -10.93
CA ARG A 306 9.57 -8.85 -12.25
C ARG A 306 9.93 -7.82 -13.33
N PRO A 307 10.91 -8.11 -14.20
CA PRO A 307 11.88 -9.20 -14.12
C PRO A 307 12.77 -9.10 -12.87
N PHE A 308 13.03 -10.22 -12.21
CA PHE A 308 13.82 -10.25 -10.98
C PHE A 308 15.31 -10.12 -11.34
N SER A 309 15.96 -9.02 -10.95
CA SER A 309 17.33 -8.73 -11.37
C SER A 309 18.37 -9.09 -10.32
N GLU A 310 19.15 -10.14 -10.60
CA GLU A 310 20.28 -10.54 -9.76
C GLU A 310 21.30 -9.41 -9.60
N LYS A 311 21.64 -8.73 -10.70
CA LYS A 311 22.57 -7.59 -10.73
C LYS A 311 22.20 -6.54 -9.69
N TYR A 312 20.99 -5.99 -9.78
CA TYR A 312 20.55 -4.91 -8.89
C TYR A 312 20.31 -5.37 -7.45
N PHE A 313 19.99 -6.64 -7.22
CA PHE A 313 19.86 -7.18 -5.87
C PHE A 313 21.22 -7.24 -5.16
N PHE A 314 22.25 -7.77 -5.83
CA PHE A 314 23.59 -7.87 -5.25
C PHE A 314 24.32 -6.54 -5.14
N ASP A 315 23.97 -5.55 -5.95
CA ASP A 315 24.50 -4.18 -5.83
C ASP A 315 24.17 -3.53 -4.47
N VAL A 316 23.07 -3.94 -3.84
CA VAL A 316 22.60 -3.37 -2.55
C VAL A 316 22.75 -4.29 -1.36
N LEU A 317 23.09 -5.58 -1.57
CA LEU A 317 23.25 -6.55 -0.48
C LEU A 317 24.58 -6.33 0.27
N PRO A 318 24.57 -6.03 1.59
CA PRO A 318 25.81 -5.94 2.35
C PRO A 318 26.57 -7.27 2.38
N LYS A 319 27.89 -7.21 2.19
CA LYS A 319 28.76 -8.42 2.16
C LYS A 319 28.84 -9.15 3.50
N THR A 320 28.46 -8.49 4.60
CA THR A 320 28.47 -9.01 5.97
C THR A 320 27.26 -9.87 6.30
N VAL A 321 26.25 -9.92 5.42
CA VAL A 321 25.00 -10.65 5.66
C VAL A 321 25.27 -12.15 5.81
N LYS A 322 24.82 -12.71 6.93
CA LYS A 322 24.91 -14.13 7.26
C LYS A 322 23.56 -14.83 7.21
N LYS A 323 22.47 -14.11 7.50
CA LYS A 323 21.12 -14.67 7.54
C LYS A 323 20.09 -13.71 6.95
N ILE A 324 19.15 -14.26 6.20
CA ILE A 324 18.09 -13.54 5.50
C ILE A 324 16.75 -14.17 5.88
N THR A 325 15.80 -13.35 6.33
CA THR A 325 14.38 -13.70 6.29
C THR A 325 13.77 -13.09 5.04
N VAL A 326 12.99 -13.88 4.30
CA VAL A 326 12.13 -13.38 3.23
C VAL A 326 10.68 -13.40 3.72
N LEU A 327 10.00 -12.24 3.66
CA LEU A 327 8.61 -12.10 4.07
C LEU A 327 7.71 -12.02 2.84
N ASP A 328 6.83 -13.01 2.70
CA ASP A 328 5.84 -13.08 1.65
C ASP A 328 4.45 -12.75 2.19
N ARG A 329 3.74 -11.84 1.50
CA ARG A 329 2.36 -11.47 1.82
C ARG A 329 1.36 -12.33 1.06
N THR A 330 1.61 -13.64 1.00
CA THR A 330 0.73 -14.60 0.31
C THR A 330 0.85 -15.98 0.94
N LYS A 331 0.05 -16.94 0.48
CA LYS A 331 0.19 -18.36 0.80
C LYS A 331 -0.09 -19.18 -0.45
N GLU A 332 0.87 -20.01 -0.84
CA GLU A 332 0.70 -21.03 -1.88
C GLU A 332 0.60 -22.42 -1.22
N PRO A 333 -0.61 -22.97 -1.02
CA PRO A 333 -0.76 -24.25 -0.33
C PRO A 333 -0.04 -25.39 -1.06
N GLY A 334 0.83 -26.10 -0.34
CA GLY A 334 1.59 -27.24 -0.89
C GLY A 334 2.88 -26.87 -1.63
N ALA A 335 3.16 -25.58 -1.84
CA ALA A 335 4.44 -25.15 -2.38
C ALA A 335 5.57 -25.36 -1.36
N LEU A 336 6.81 -25.53 -1.85
CA LEU A 336 8.01 -25.64 -1.00
C LEU A 336 8.35 -24.33 -0.26
N GLY A 337 7.73 -23.23 -0.66
CA GLY A 337 7.79 -21.92 -0.04
C GLY A 337 7.09 -20.89 -0.92
N GLU A 338 7.01 -19.65 -0.45
CA GLU A 338 6.30 -18.59 -1.15
C GLU A 338 7.15 -17.94 -2.27
N PRO A 339 6.54 -17.20 -3.21
CA PRO A 339 7.21 -16.76 -4.44
C PRO A 339 8.50 -15.97 -4.23
N LEU A 340 8.49 -14.93 -3.38
CA LEU A 340 9.69 -14.12 -3.16
C LEU A 340 10.77 -14.94 -2.44
N TYR A 341 10.39 -15.74 -1.45
CA TYR A 341 11.31 -16.69 -0.81
C TYR A 341 11.96 -17.64 -1.81
N GLN A 342 11.19 -18.21 -2.75
CA GLN A 342 11.75 -19.09 -3.78
C GLN A 342 12.71 -18.37 -4.72
N ASP A 343 12.42 -17.14 -5.12
CA ASP A 343 13.32 -16.34 -5.97
C ASP A 343 14.66 -16.08 -5.27
N ILE A 344 14.62 -15.67 -4.01
CA ILE A 344 15.83 -15.44 -3.20
C ILE A 344 16.62 -16.75 -3.02
N ARG A 345 15.93 -17.85 -2.66
CA ARG A 345 16.57 -19.18 -2.52
C ARG A 345 17.25 -19.62 -3.81
N THR A 346 16.60 -19.39 -4.95
CA THR A 346 17.12 -19.76 -6.27
C THR A 346 18.34 -18.91 -6.64
N MET A 347 18.29 -17.60 -6.39
CA MET A 347 19.39 -16.68 -6.66
C MET A 347 20.66 -17.00 -5.85
N PHE A 348 20.53 -17.57 -4.65
CA PHE A 348 21.66 -18.03 -3.84
C PHE A 348 22.08 -19.49 -4.09
N PHE A 349 21.36 -20.24 -4.93
CA PHE A 349 21.70 -21.62 -5.21
C PHE A 349 23.09 -21.72 -5.85
N ASN A 350 23.93 -22.64 -5.33
CA ASN A 350 25.34 -22.82 -5.71
C ASN A 350 26.28 -21.62 -5.51
N LYS A 351 25.88 -20.55 -4.81
CA LYS A 351 26.80 -19.49 -4.41
C LYS A 351 27.62 -19.92 -3.19
N GLU A 352 28.93 -19.74 -3.27
CA GLU A 352 29.82 -19.92 -2.10
C GLU A 352 29.45 -18.91 -1.01
N ASN A 353 29.51 -19.35 0.26
CA ASN A 353 29.17 -18.52 1.42
C ASN A 353 27.76 -17.91 1.38
N ALA A 354 26.80 -18.59 0.74
CA ALA A 354 25.41 -18.16 0.74
C ALA A 354 24.87 -18.02 2.18
N PRO A 355 24.15 -16.94 2.51
CA PRO A 355 23.55 -16.76 3.82
C PRO A 355 22.47 -17.82 4.07
N VAL A 356 22.16 -18.06 5.34
CA VAL A 356 20.98 -18.87 5.70
C VAL A 356 19.73 -18.09 5.31
N VAL A 357 18.93 -18.65 4.39
CA VAL A 357 17.67 -18.04 3.94
C VAL A 357 16.49 -18.79 4.56
N VAL A 358 15.64 -18.09 5.30
CA VAL A 358 14.35 -18.60 5.80
C VAL A 358 13.18 -17.76 5.26
N GLY A 359 12.03 -18.39 5.09
CA GLY A 359 10.79 -17.77 4.61
C GLY A 359 9.75 -17.64 5.73
N GLY A 360 8.99 -16.57 5.70
CA GLY A 360 7.88 -16.31 6.61
C GLY A 360 6.69 -15.65 5.90
N ARG A 361 5.49 -15.93 6.39
CA ARG A 361 4.25 -15.32 5.90
C ARG A 361 3.70 -14.29 6.88
N TYR A 362 3.15 -13.22 6.37
CA TYR A 362 2.54 -12.15 7.17
C TYR A 362 1.36 -11.50 6.44
N GLY A 363 0.55 -10.74 7.16
CA GLY A 363 -0.32 -9.72 6.54
C GLY A 363 -1.46 -10.21 5.63
N LEU A 364 -1.76 -11.51 5.60
CA LEU A 364 -2.85 -12.06 4.76
C LEU A 364 -4.20 -11.43 5.13
N GLY A 365 -4.96 -10.98 4.13
CA GLY A 365 -6.23 -10.28 4.33
C GLY A 365 -6.15 -9.07 5.26
N SER A 366 -5.12 -8.22 5.10
CA SER A 366 -4.80 -7.08 5.98
C SER A 366 -4.67 -7.43 7.46
N LYS A 367 -4.20 -8.64 7.80
CA LYS A 367 -3.78 -8.92 9.19
C LYS A 367 -2.74 -7.88 9.62
N ASP A 368 -3.02 -7.18 10.72
CA ASP A 368 -2.15 -6.11 11.20
C ASP A 368 -0.75 -6.64 11.55
N THR A 369 0.27 -5.97 11.02
CA THR A 369 1.67 -6.35 11.17
C THR A 369 2.42 -5.23 11.87
N VAL A 370 2.60 -5.38 13.17
CA VAL A 370 3.14 -4.33 14.06
C VAL A 370 4.66 -4.48 14.28
N PRO A 371 5.35 -3.44 14.77
CA PRO A 371 6.79 -3.49 15.04
C PRO A 371 7.25 -4.65 15.94
N ALA A 372 6.46 -4.99 16.97
CA ALA A 372 6.74 -6.15 17.83
C ALA A 372 6.78 -7.49 17.09
N GLN A 373 6.01 -7.61 16.01
CA GLN A 373 6.03 -8.78 15.14
C GLN A 373 7.27 -8.81 14.24
N ILE A 374 7.72 -7.65 13.75
CA ILE A 374 8.98 -7.54 13.00
C ILE A 374 10.18 -7.85 13.91
N LEU A 375 10.14 -7.43 15.18
CA LEU A 375 11.15 -7.80 16.17
C LEU A 375 11.24 -9.31 16.32
N ALA A 376 10.11 -10.01 16.43
CA ALA A 376 10.09 -11.48 16.51
C ALA A 376 10.75 -12.14 15.29
N VAL A 377 10.67 -11.52 14.11
CA VAL A 377 11.36 -11.97 12.89
C VAL A 377 12.88 -11.83 13.03
N PHE A 378 13.37 -10.68 13.51
CA PHE A 378 14.80 -10.50 13.77
C PHE A 378 15.33 -11.42 14.88
N ASP A 379 14.55 -11.63 15.93
CA ASP A 379 14.89 -12.58 17.00
C ASP A 379 14.99 -14.01 16.48
N ASN A 380 14.09 -14.41 15.58
CA ASN A 380 14.18 -15.70 14.90
C ASN A 380 15.49 -15.84 14.11
N LEU A 381 15.92 -14.79 13.40
CA LEU A 381 17.20 -14.80 12.69
C LEU A 381 18.40 -14.90 13.63
N LYS A 382 18.35 -14.27 14.81
CA LYS A 382 19.43 -14.36 15.81
C LYS A 382 19.61 -15.77 16.37
N SER A 383 18.58 -16.61 16.36
CA SER A 383 18.68 -17.99 16.85
C SER A 383 19.66 -18.85 16.04
N ASP A 384 20.27 -19.84 16.68
CA ASP A 384 21.21 -20.78 16.02
C ASP A 384 20.54 -21.57 14.90
N LYS A 385 19.25 -21.88 15.06
CA LYS A 385 18.43 -22.60 14.09
C LYS A 385 17.14 -21.81 13.83
N PRO A 386 17.20 -20.77 12.97
CA PRO A 386 16.03 -19.98 12.64
C PRO A 386 14.90 -20.87 12.11
N LYS A 387 13.70 -20.68 12.65
CA LYS A 387 12.50 -21.36 12.16
C LYS A 387 12.26 -20.93 10.72
N ASN A 388 12.05 -21.89 9.84
CA ASN A 388 11.69 -21.67 8.43
C ASN A 388 10.19 -21.96 8.22
N GLY A 389 9.58 -21.37 7.18
CA GLY A 389 8.18 -21.56 6.83
C GLY A 389 7.20 -21.04 7.89
N PHE A 390 7.61 -20.04 8.66
CA PHE A 390 6.86 -19.54 9.81
C PHE A 390 5.71 -18.60 9.41
N THR A 391 4.88 -18.25 10.38
CA THR A 391 3.85 -17.21 10.25
C THR A 391 4.00 -16.14 11.31
N VAL A 392 3.52 -14.93 11.03
CA VAL A 392 3.55 -13.80 11.96
C VAL A 392 2.17 -13.14 12.01
N GLY A 393 1.74 -12.70 13.20
CA GLY A 393 0.45 -12.04 13.42
C GLY A 393 -0.72 -12.98 13.72
N ILE A 394 -0.45 -14.27 13.90
CA ILE A 394 -1.42 -15.29 14.35
C ILE A 394 -0.81 -16.15 15.46
N VAL A 395 -1.66 -16.88 16.19
CA VAL A 395 -1.25 -18.01 17.02
C VAL A 395 -1.70 -19.27 16.27
N ASP A 396 -0.73 -20.03 15.78
CA ASP A 396 -0.97 -21.30 15.11
C ASP A 396 -0.62 -22.44 16.06
N ASP A 397 -1.60 -22.89 16.83
CA ASP A 397 -1.52 -23.99 17.79
C ASP A 397 -1.81 -25.36 17.16
N VAL A 398 -2.04 -25.42 15.85
CA VAL A 398 -2.30 -26.66 15.09
C VAL A 398 -1.02 -27.14 14.42
N THR A 399 -0.42 -26.31 13.57
CA THR A 399 0.82 -26.64 12.85
C THR A 399 2.06 -26.01 13.45
N ASN A 400 1.90 -25.23 14.53
CA ASN A 400 3.00 -24.63 15.29
C ASN A 400 3.94 -23.82 14.39
N THR A 401 3.42 -23.08 13.40
CA THR A 401 4.23 -22.27 12.48
C THR A 401 4.44 -20.84 12.98
N SER A 402 3.59 -20.31 13.85
CA SER A 402 3.68 -18.92 14.30
C SER A 402 4.94 -18.64 15.11
N LEU A 403 5.49 -17.43 14.98
CA LEU A 403 6.51 -16.90 15.88
C LEU A 403 5.87 -16.31 17.14
N GLU A 404 6.54 -16.49 18.28
CA GLU A 404 6.13 -15.92 19.56
C GLU A 404 6.52 -14.44 19.63
N ILE A 405 5.61 -13.59 20.12
CA ILE A 405 5.86 -12.18 20.37
C ILE A 405 6.25 -12.03 21.85
N LYS A 406 7.54 -11.78 22.11
CA LYS A 406 8.10 -11.73 23.47
C LYS A 406 7.84 -10.42 24.20
N GLU A 407 7.88 -9.31 23.46
CA GLU A 407 7.75 -7.98 24.04
C GLU A 407 6.89 -7.07 23.16
N LYS A 408 6.29 -6.06 23.80
CA LYS A 408 5.65 -4.94 23.11
C LYS A 408 6.66 -3.81 22.98
N VAL A 409 6.70 -3.17 21.83
CA VAL A 409 7.63 -2.07 21.53
C VAL A 409 6.89 -0.94 20.85
N SER A 410 7.31 0.29 21.14
CA SER A 410 6.80 1.52 20.53
C SER A 410 7.94 2.11 19.69
N THR A 411 7.81 2.03 18.37
CA THR A 411 8.86 2.44 17.41
C THR A 411 8.54 3.74 16.69
N ALA A 412 7.30 4.25 16.84
CA ALA A 412 6.89 5.49 16.22
C ALA A 412 7.84 6.63 16.61
N PRO A 413 8.23 7.52 15.67
CA PRO A 413 9.19 8.57 15.94
C PRO A 413 8.79 9.45 17.14
N ALA A 414 9.77 9.87 17.93
CA ALA A 414 9.55 10.78 19.05
C ALA A 414 8.87 12.07 18.57
N GLY A 415 7.84 12.51 19.30
CA GLY A 415 7.01 13.67 18.94
C GLY A 415 5.82 13.35 18.04
N THR A 416 5.62 12.10 17.61
CA THR A 416 4.42 11.71 16.86
C THR A 416 3.21 11.57 17.78
N ILE A 417 2.20 12.40 17.54
CA ILE A 417 0.91 12.40 18.22
C ILE A 417 0.01 11.36 17.58
N ARG A 418 -0.58 10.48 18.38
CA ARG A 418 -1.39 9.33 17.94
C ARG A 418 -2.80 9.42 18.49
N CYS A 419 -3.79 9.47 17.61
CA CYS A 419 -5.18 9.66 17.97
C CYS A 419 -6.04 8.48 17.49
N LYS A 420 -6.89 7.94 18.37
CA LYS A 420 -7.91 6.94 18.01
C LYS A 420 -9.32 7.48 18.23
N PHE A 421 -10.20 7.23 17.28
CA PHE A 421 -11.60 7.68 17.36
C PHE A 421 -12.52 6.49 17.15
N TRP A 422 -13.35 6.21 18.16
CA TRP A 422 -14.40 5.21 18.10
C TRP A 422 -15.71 5.88 17.67
N GLY A 423 -16.12 5.64 16.43
CA GLY A 423 -17.33 6.18 15.83
C GLY A 423 -18.32 5.08 15.44
N LEU A 424 -19.57 5.48 15.23
CA LEU A 424 -20.63 4.65 14.67
C LEU A 424 -20.68 4.84 13.15
N GLY A 425 -20.88 3.75 12.41
CA GLY A 425 -21.07 3.81 10.96
C GLY A 425 -22.18 4.80 10.62
N SER A 426 -21.86 5.77 9.75
CA SER A 426 -22.68 6.92 9.32
C SER A 426 -22.90 8.08 10.32
N ASP A 427 -22.16 8.14 11.44
CA ASP A 427 -22.23 9.28 12.38
C ASP A 427 -21.41 10.52 11.97
N GLY A 428 -20.62 10.40 10.90
CA GLY A 428 -19.75 11.47 10.37
C GLY A 428 -18.34 11.52 10.96
N THR A 429 -17.97 10.62 11.88
CA THR A 429 -16.63 10.57 12.51
C THR A 429 -15.51 10.39 11.49
N VAL A 430 -15.64 9.42 10.60
CA VAL A 430 -14.65 9.17 9.54
C VAL A 430 -14.50 10.39 8.63
N GLY A 431 -15.60 11.02 8.23
CA GLY A 431 -15.58 12.23 7.40
C GLY A 431 -14.89 13.40 8.10
N ALA A 432 -15.23 13.64 9.37
CA ALA A 432 -14.59 14.67 10.18
C ALA A 432 -13.08 14.42 10.35
N ASN A 433 -12.67 13.16 10.51
CA ASN A 433 -11.26 12.80 10.62
C ASN A 433 -10.51 12.92 9.29
N LYS A 434 -11.15 12.60 8.15
CA LYS A 434 -10.62 12.87 6.80
C LYS A 434 -10.44 14.37 6.55
N GLU A 435 -11.33 15.20 7.10
CA GLU A 435 -11.20 16.65 7.01
C GLU A 435 -10.12 17.17 7.96
N ALA A 436 -10.07 16.66 9.20
CA ALA A 436 -9.05 17.06 10.17
C ALA A 436 -7.63 16.77 9.67
N ILE A 437 -7.40 15.61 9.04
CA ILE A 437 -6.09 15.30 8.47
C ILE A 437 -5.72 16.26 7.33
N LYS A 438 -6.67 16.66 6.48
CA LYS A 438 -6.43 17.65 5.42
C LYS A 438 -6.14 19.02 6.01
N ILE A 439 -6.94 19.49 6.97
CA ILE A 439 -6.72 20.77 7.65
C ILE A 439 -5.31 20.81 8.26
N ILE A 440 -4.92 19.79 9.02
CA ILE A 440 -3.62 19.75 9.69
C ILE A 440 -2.49 19.58 8.65
N GLY A 441 -2.64 18.68 7.69
CA GLY A 441 -1.64 18.42 6.66
C GLY A 441 -1.39 19.63 5.77
N ASP A 442 -2.44 20.32 5.34
CA ASP A 442 -2.33 21.38 4.34
C ASP A 442 -2.02 22.75 4.98
N ASN A 443 -2.31 22.95 6.27
CA ASN A 443 -2.07 24.23 6.98
C ASN A 443 -0.90 24.19 7.99
N THR A 444 -0.20 23.06 8.12
CA THR A 444 0.99 22.95 8.97
C THR A 444 2.15 22.29 8.24
N ASN A 445 3.34 22.31 8.84
CA ASN A 445 4.50 21.56 8.33
C ASN A 445 4.55 20.11 8.82
N MET A 446 3.56 19.65 9.58
CA MET A 446 3.53 18.27 10.06
C MET A 446 3.23 17.31 8.91
N TYR A 447 3.84 16.13 8.99
CA TYR A 447 3.35 14.94 8.31
C TYR A 447 2.06 14.50 9.00
N ALA A 448 1.11 14.04 8.19
CA ALA A 448 -0.18 13.62 8.65
C ALA A 448 -0.50 12.25 8.02
N GLN A 449 -0.98 11.30 8.81
CA GLN A 449 -1.37 9.96 8.38
C GLN A 449 -2.74 9.61 8.98
N ALA A 450 -3.62 9.00 8.18
CA ALA A 450 -4.87 8.44 8.68
C ALA A 450 -5.18 7.08 8.06
N TYR A 451 -5.67 6.18 8.90
CA TYR A 451 -6.21 4.89 8.50
C TYR A 451 -7.56 4.66 9.18
N PHE A 452 -8.52 4.10 8.45
CA PHE A 452 -9.88 3.91 8.93
C PHE A 452 -10.25 2.42 8.90
N SER A 453 -10.47 1.85 10.09
CA SER A 453 -10.97 0.48 10.24
C SER A 453 -12.50 0.51 10.24
N TYR A 454 -13.10 -0.20 9.29
CA TYR A 454 -14.56 -0.32 9.16
C TYR A 454 -15.03 -1.72 9.58
N ASP A 455 -16.24 -1.79 10.11
CA ASP A 455 -16.99 -3.03 10.28
C ASP A 455 -17.60 -3.49 8.93
N SER A 456 -17.92 -4.77 8.82
CA SER A 456 -18.63 -5.33 7.65
C SER A 456 -20.09 -4.90 7.57
N LYS A 457 -20.66 -4.40 8.68
CA LYS A 457 -22.03 -3.88 8.74
C LYS A 457 -22.15 -2.53 8.03
N LYS A 458 -22.97 -2.48 6.97
CA LYS A 458 -23.24 -1.26 6.18
C LYS A 458 -23.82 -0.09 6.98
N SER A 459 -24.56 -0.36 8.06
CA SER A 459 -25.10 0.65 8.96
C SER A 459 -24.97 0.20 10.42
N GLY A 460 -24.69 1.14 11.31
CA GLY A 460 -24.55 0.89 12.76
C GLY A 460 -23.35 0.03 13.16
N GLY A 461 -22.44 -0.27 12.23
CA GLY A 461 -21.16 -0.91 12.52
C GLY A 461 -20.21 -0.01 13.29
N VAL A 462 -19.16 -0.57 13.90
CA VAL A 462 -18.12 0.23 14.56
C VAL A 462 -17.13 0.74 13.52
N THR A 463 -16.68 1.98 13.70
CA THR A 463 -15.55 2.54 12.95
C THR A 463 -14.47 2.96 13.93
N ILE A 464 -13.21 2.64 13.61
CA ILE A 464 -12.05 3.06 14.40
C ILE A 464 -11.13 3.82 13.47
N SER A 465 -10.99 5.12 13.69
CA SER A 465 -10.05 5.96 12.96
C SER A 465 -8.73 6.02 13.70
N HIS A 466 -7.62 5.89 12.99
CA HIS A 466 -6.25 5.95 13.51
C HIS A 466 -5.53 7.10 12.82
N LEU A 467 -5.27 8.18 13.54
CA LEU A 467 -4.62 9.37 13.02
C LEU A 467 -3.26 9.54 13.67
N ARG A 468 -2.26 9.92 12.89
CA ARG A 468 -0.91 10.26 13.38
C ARG A 468 -0.48 11.61 12.79
N PHE A 469 0.15 12.43 13.62
CA PHE A 469 0.73 13.71 13.23
C PHE A 469 2.14 13.84 13.80
N GLY A 470 3.09 14.34 13.03
CA GLY A 470 4.47 14.48 13.50
C GLY A 470 5.35 15.33 12.61
N GLN A 471 6.47 15.79 13.13
CA GLN A 471 7.47 16.58 12.38
C GLN A 471 8.36 15.72 11.49
N LYS A 472 8.34 14.40 11.67
CA LYS A 472 9.09 13.42 10.88
C LYS A 472 8.14 12.63 9.97
N PRO A 473 8.62 12.11 8.83
CA PRO A 473 7.84 11.19 8.00
C PRO A 473 7.27 10.04 8.82
N ILE A 474 6.00 9.70 8.58
CA ILE A 474 5.29 8.67 9.32
C ILE A 474 5.30 7.38 8.51
N LYS A 475 6.11 6.42 8.95
CA LYS A 475 6.26 5.09 8.32
C LYS A 475 5.37 4.01 8.95
N SER A 476 4.51 4.41 9.90
CA SER A 476 3.75 3.50 10.75
C SER A 476 2.55 2.87 10.01
N THR A 477 2.81 1.96 9.06
CA THR A 477 1.81 1.26 8.23
C THR A 477 1.09 0.13 8.99
N TYR A 478 0.72 0.41 10.24
CA TYR A 478 0.03 -0.50 11.17
C TYR A 478 -0.97 0.29 12.05
N LEU A 479 -1.86 -0.39 12.77
CA LEU A 479 -2.83 0.27 13.64
C LEU A 479 -2.16 0.94 14.85
N ILE A 480 -2.85 1.89 15.49
CA ILE A 480 -2.33 2.51 16.72
C ILE A 480 -2.52 1.56 17.90
N ASP A 481 -1.41 1.09 18.44
CA ASP A 481 -1.29 0.30 19.66
C ASP A 481 -1.17 1.17 20.92
N GLU A 482 -0.45 2.29 20.82
CA GLU A 482 -0.30 3.31 21.86
C GLU A 482 -0.80 4.67 21.39
N ALA A 483 -1.79 5.25 22.07
CA ALA A 483 -2.43 6.51 21.71
C ALA A 483 -2.16 7.62 22.75
N ASP A 484 -1.99 8.84 22.27
CA ASP A 484 -1.93 10.06 23.08
C ASP A 484 -3.34 10.62 23.34
N PHE A 485 -4.26 10.39 22.39
CA PHE A 485 -5.64 10.83 22.45
C PHE A 485 -6.59 9.71 22.01
N ILE A 486 -7.63 9.46 22.80
CA ILE A 486 -8.74 8.58 22.41
C ILE A 486 -10.06 9.34 22.52
N ALA A 487 -10.89 9.29 21.48
CA ALA A 487 -12.26 9.77 21.54
C ALA A 487 -13.27 8.62 21.36
N CYS A 488 -14.34 8.64 22.15
CA CYS A 488 -15.50 7.77 22.01
C CYS A 488 -16.73 8.62 21.67
N HIS A 489 -17.21 8.50 20.43
CA HIS A 489 -18.33 9.31 19.93
C HIS A 489 -19.69 8.66 20.20
N ASN A 490 -19.71 7.39 20.63
CA ASN A 490 -20.92 6.66 20.96
C ASN A 490 -20.84 6.03 22.35
N GLN A 491 -21.57 6.61 23.30
CA GLN A 491 -21.68 6.17 24.69
C GLN A 491 -21.96 4.66 24.84
N ALA A 492 -22.70 4.03 23.91
CA ALA A 492 -23.01 2.60 23.97
C ALA A 492 -21.78 1.68 23.90
N TYR A 493 -20.63 2.20 23.45
CA TYR A 493 -19.39 1.44 23.33
C TYR A 493 -18.66 1.22 24.65
N VAL A 494 -18.96 2.03 25.68
CA VAL A 494 -18.35 1.96 27.02
C VAL A 494 -18.46 0.56 27.63
N TYR A 495 -19.55 -0.16 27.38
CA TYR A 495 -19.79 -1.51 27.91
C TYR A 495 -19.42 -2.65 26.95
N LYS A 496 -19.08 -2.32 25.70
CA LYS A 496 -18.91 -3.31 24.62
C LYS A 496 -17.47 -3.50 24.21
N TYR A 497 -16.66 -2.45 24.31
CA TYR A 497 -15.30 -2.43 23.81
C TYR A 497 -14.33 -1.92 24.85
N ASP A 498 -13.09 -2.38 24.76
CA ASP A 498 -11.98 -1.87 25.55
C ASP A 498 -11.47 -0.55 24.93
N LEU A 499 -12.21 0.53 25.19
CA LEU A 499 -12.00 1.84 24.56
C LEU A 499 -10.61 2.42 24.84
N LEU A 500 -10.12 2.25 26.07
CA LEU A 500 -8.86 2.85 26.56
C LEU A 500 -7.65 1.94 26.33
N LYS A 501 -7.83 0.80 25.64
CA LYS A 501 -6.72 -0.10 25.32
C LYS A 501 -5.60 0.67 24.64
N GLY A 502 -4.46 0.76 25.33
CA GLY A 502 -3.27 1.42 24.82
C GLY A 502 -3.29 2.95 24.87
N LEU A 503 -4.18 3.58 25.63
CA LEU A 503 -4.02 5.00 25.94
C LEU A 503 -2.77 5.18 26.83
N LYS A 504 -1.94 6.17 26.56
CA LYS A 504 -0.76 6.40 27.40
C LYS A 504 -1.13 6.97 28.76
N LYS A 505 -0.23 6.80 29.73
CA LYS A 505 -0.26 7.55 30.99
C LYS A 505 -0.31 9.05 30.70
N ALA A 506 -1.17 9.77 31.43
CA ALA A 506 -1.47 11.19 31.20
C ALA A 506 -2.03 11.52 29.81
N GLY A 507 -2.46 10.51 29.04
CA GLY A 507 -3.15 10.70 27.77
C GLY A 507 -4.54 11.31 27.95
N THR A 508 -5.14 11.73 26.83
CA THR A 508 -6.45 12.37 26.83
C THR A 508 -7.54 11.39 26.39
N PHE A 509 -8.62 11.29 27.18
CA PHE A 509 -9.82 10.57 26.79
C PHE A 509 -11.00 11.54 26.66
N LEU A 510 -11.60 11.61 25.47
CA LEU A 510 -12.80 12.39 25.20
C LEU A 510 -14.01 11.46 25.01
N MET A 511 -15.09 11.67 25.75
CA MET A 511 -16.32 10.88 25.60
C MET A 511 -17.54 11.75 25.30
N ASN A 512 -18.24 11.44 24.21
CA ASN A 512 -19.57 11.94 23.95
C ASN A 512 -20.58 11.17 24.82
N THR A 513 -21.24 11.85 25.73
CA THR A 513 -22.15 11.23 26.70
C THR A 513 -23.29 12.17 27.08
N GLN A 514 -24.45 11.60 27.37
CA GLN A 514 -25.60 12.31 27.94
C GLN A 514 -25.60 12.23 29.48
N TRP A 515 -24.68 11.47 30.07
CA TRP A 515 -24.58 11.31 31.51
C TRP A 515 -24.03 12.55 32.19
N THR A 516 -24.61 12.90 33.35
CA THR A 516 -24.07 13.94 34.24
C THR A 516 -22.83 13.44 34.98
N LEU A 517 -22.12 14.34 35.66
CA LEU A 517 -20.95 13.98 36.47
C LEU A 517 -21.28 12.96 37.56
N GLU A 518 -22.45 13.09 38.19
CA GLU A 518 -22.93 12.16 39.21
C GLU A 518 -23.24 10.79 38.61
N GLU A 519 -23.90 10.77 37.44
CA GLU A 519 -24.26 9.53 36.77
C GLU A 519 -23.04 8.76 36.25
N LEU A 520 -21.91 9.42 35.96
CA LEU A 520 -20.67 8.75 35.59
C LEU A 520 -20.15 7.85 36.72
N GLU A 521 -20.35 8.23 37.97
CA GLU A 521 -19.97 7.42 39.12
C GLU A 521 -20.82 6.15 39.24
N GLU A 522 -22.04 6.13 38.73
CA GLU A 522 -22.84 4.90 38.71
C GLU A 522 -22.59 4.08 37.44
N LYS A 523 -22.52 4.76 36.29
CA LYS A 523 -22.63 4.13 34.98
C LYS A 523 -21.28 3.69 34.40
N LEU A 524 -20.16 4.34 34.71
CA LEU A 524 -18.87 3.93 34.15
C LEU A 524 -18.42 2.56 34.70
N PRO A 525 -18.00 1.62 33.84
CA PRO A 525 -17.44 0.36 34.28
C PRO A 525 -16.23 0.56 35.19
N ALA A 526 -16.14 -0.28 36.24
CA ALA A 526 -15.05 -0.21 37.21
C ALA A 526 -13.66 -0.36 36.57
N SER A 527 -13.54 -1.15 35.50
CA SER A 527 -12.29 -1.29 34.73
C SER A 527 -11.86 0.03 34.07
N LEU A 528 -12.81 0.77 33.49
CA LEU A 528 -12.54 2.05 32.84
C LEU A 528 -12.13 3.11 33.88
N LYS A 529 -12.89 3.21 34.98
CA LYS A 529 -12.56 4.14 36.08
C LYS A 529 -11.19 3.86 36.66
N ARG A 530 -10.89 2.59 36.93
CA ARG A 530 -9.59 2.16 37.46
C ARG A 530 -8.47 2.56 36.50
N TYR A 531 -8.63 2.29 35.22
CA TYR A 531 -7.63 2.65 34.22
C TYR A 531 -7.40 4.17 34.15
N ILE A 532 -8.49 4.97 34.16
CA ILE A 532 -8.43 6.43 34.16
C ILE A 532 -7.64 6.94 35.38
N ALA A 533 -7.95 6.41 36.57
CA ALA A 533 -7.31 6.83 37.81
C ALA A 533 -5.84 6.38 37.91
N GLU A 534 -5.54 5.11 37.62
CA GLU A 534 -4.18 4.55 37.74
C GLU A 534 -3.19 5.16 36.73
N ASN A 535 -3.69 5.65 35.60
CA ASN A 535 -2.87 6.21 34.53
C ASN A 535 -2.96 7.74 34.43
N ASP A 536 -3.51 8.42 35.43
CA ASP A 536 -3.60 9.89 35.48
C ASP A 536 -4.24 10.48 34.21
N ILE A 537 -5.27 9.83 33.66
CA ILE A 537 -5.85 10.18 32.35
C ILE A 537 -6.62 11.51 32.43
N ASN A 538 -6.38 12.37 31.44
CA ASN A 538 -7.15 13.60 31.25
C ASN A 538 -8.52 13.26 30.63
N PHE A 539 -9.51 13.00 31.49
CA PHE A 539 -10.85 12.58 31.06
C PHE A 539 -11.79 13.78 30.85
N TYR A 540 -12.23 13.96 29.62
CA TYR A 540 -13.18 14.98 29.20
C TYR A 540 -14.48 14.34 28.73
N ILE A 541 -15.59 14.98 29.08
CA ILE A 541 -16.93 14.61 28.63
C ILE A 541 -17.59 15.80 27.94
N LEU A 542 -18.46 15.53 26.98
CA LEU A 542 -19.37 16.53 26.44
C LEU A 542 -20.66 15.86 25.95
N ASN A 543 -21.77 16.60 26.01
CA ASN A 543 -23.04 16.16 25.42
C ASN A 543 -23.16 16.71 24.00
N GLY A 544 -22.50 16.05 23.05
CA GLY A 544 -22.46 16.49 21.66
C GLY A 544 -23.83 16.43 20.98
N THR A 545 -24.72 15.57 21.47
CA THR A 545 -26.09 15.43 20.96
C THR A 545 -26.95 16.64 21.33
N GLU A 546 -26.85 17.11 22.58
CA GLU A 546 -27.56 18.29 23.04
C GLU A 546 -27.03 19.55 22.36
N ILE A 547 -25.70 19.73 22.33
CA ILE A 547 -25.05 20.86 21.64
C ILE A 547 -25.51 20.92 20.17
N ALA A 548 -25.47 19.79 19.45
CA ALA A 548 -25.92 19.74 18.05
C ALA A 548 -27.39 20.14 17.87
N ARG A 549 -28.27 19.81 18.83
CA ARG A 549 -29.69 20.20 18.78
C ARG A 549 -29.84 21.71 19.04
N GLU A 550 -29.16 22.24 20.03
CA GLU A 550 -29.22 23.67 20.38
C GLU A 550 -28.77 24.57 19.22
N VAL A 551 -27.75 24.16 18.46
CA VAL A 551 -27.25 24.92 17.31
C VAL A 551 -27.98 24.59 15.99
N GLY A 552 -29.03 23.77 16.02
CA GLY A 552 -29.85 23.45 14.84
C GLY A 552 -29.28 22.39 13.88
N LEU A 553 -28.24 21.64 14.28
CA LEU A 553 -27.66 20.52 13.50
C LEU A 553 -28.37 19.18 13.73
N GLY A 554 -29.45 19.18 14.53
CA GLY A 554 -30.20 17.98 14.88
C GLY A 554 -29.35 17.02 15.72
N GLY A 555 -29.17 15.77 15.25
CA GLY A 555 -28.37 14.75 15.94
C GLY A 555 -26.93 14.60 15.43
N ARG A 556 -26.46 15.50 14.56
CA ARG A 556 -25.14 15.37 13.93
C ARG A 556 -24.03 15.91 14.85
N ILE A 557 -23.31 14.99 15.48
CA ILE A 557 -22.25 15.32 16.46
C ILE A 557 -20.87 15.59 15.84
N ASN A 558 -20.70 15.31 14.55
CA ASN A 558 -19.40 15.33 13.86
C ASN A 558 -18.63 16.65 14.04
N MET A 559 -19.27 17.80 13.83
CA MET A 559 -18.63 19.12 14.01
C MET A 559 -18.28 19.42 15.48
N VAL A 560 -19.12 18.99 16.43
CA VAL A 560 -18.90 19.20 17.86
C VAL A 560 -17.69 18.38 18.32
N MET A 561 -17.66 17.09 17.97
CA MET A 561 -16.55 16.20 18.32
C MET A 561 -15.24 16.61 17.65
N GLN A 562 -15.29 17.05 16.39
CA GLN A 562 -14.12 17.57 15.69
C GLN A 562 -13.56 18.83 16.35
N SER A 563 -14.42 19.75 16.77
CA SER A 563 -14.00 20.97 17.49
C SER A 563 -13.34 20.63 18.83
N ALA A 564 -13.91 19.66 19.56
CA ALA A 564 -13.33 19.17 20.81
C ALA A 564 -11.97 18.48 20.57
N PHE A 565 -11.83 17.72 19.48
CA PHE A 565 -10.55 17.14 19.08
C PHE A 565 -9.48 18.22 18.87
N PHE A 566 -9.72 19.23 18.03
CA PHE A 566 -8.73 20.31 17.81
C PHE A 566 -8.36 21.03 19.10
N LYS A 567 -9.33 21.27 19.99
CA LYS A 567 -9.08 21.93 21.27
C LYS A 567 -8.21 21.09 22.21
N LEU A 568 -8.44 19.79 22.28
CA LEU A 568 -7.85 18.90 23.29
C LEU A 568 -6.57 18.20 22.81
N ALA A 569 -6.47 17.89 21.51
CA ALA A 569 -5.29 17.26 20.94
C ALA A 569 -4.13 18.25 20.71
N GLN A 570 -4.43 19.57 20.67
CA GLN A 570 -3.44 20.64 20.48
C GLN A 570 -2.57 20.44 19.22
N VAL A 571 -3.22 20.05 18.12
CA VAL A 571 -2.61 19.77 16.80
C VAL A 571 -3.04 20.75 15.73
#